data_AF-A0A9D9KWZ1-F1
#
_entry.id   AF-A0A9D9KWZ1-F1
#
_cell.length_a   1.000
_cell.length_b   1.000
_cell.length_c   1.000
_cell.angle_alpha   90.00
_cell.angle_beta   90.00
_cell.angle_gamma   90.00
#
_symmetry.space_group_name_H-M   'P 1'
#
loop_
_entity.id
_entity.type
_entity.pdbx_description
1 polymer ?
#
loop_
_entity_poly.entity_id
_entity_poly.type
_entity_poly.pdbx_seq_one_letter_code
_entity_poly.pdbx_strand_id
1 'polypeptide(L)' 'MTNDEINRYSRHLLLQEIGLKGQKRLKAAKVLIVGAGGLGTPLAQYLAASGVGTIGIIDDDEV' A
#
# COMPACT_ATOMS: atom_id res chain seq x y z
N MET A 1 1.49 2.76 15.00
CA MET A 1 2.42 1.91 14.22
C MET A 1 3.11 1.02 15.21
N THR A 2 3.20 -0.28 14.93
CA THR A 2 3.99 -1.21 15.76
C THR A 2 5.48 -1.05 15.43
N ASN A 3 6.35 -1.60 16.28
CA ASN A 3 7.79 -1.60 16.02
C ASN A 3 8.13 -2.33 14.70
N ASP A 4 7.41 -3.41 14.39
CA ASP A 4 7.59 -4.13 13.12
C ASP A 4 7.22 -3.28 11.91
N GLU A 5 6.15 -2.48 12.01
CA GLU A 5 5.77 -1.55 10.94
C GLU A 5 6.80 -0.43 10.78
N ILE A 6 7.37 0.07 11.89
CA ILE A 6 8.44 1.08 11.83
C ILE A 6 9.67 0.51 11.11
N ASN A 7 10.06 -0.73 11.43
CA ASN A 7 11.17 -1.40 10.75
C ASN A 7 10.87 -1.62 9.26
N ARG A 8 9.66 -2.11 8.93
CA ARG A 8 9.22 -2.38 7.55
C ARG A 8 9.19 -1.12 6.70
N TYR A 9 8.71 0.01 7.24
CA TYR A 9 8.56 1.26 6.50
C TYR A 9 9.69 2.27 6.75
N SER A 10 10.77 1.87 7.42
CA SER A 10 11.92 2.71 7.75
C SER A 10 12.42 3.57 6.59
N ARG A 11 12.53 2.99 5.38
CA ARG A 11 12.95 3.72 4.18
C ARG A 11 11.95 4.77 3.71
N HIS A 12 10.65 4.52 3.83
CA HIS A 12 9.61 5.50 3.50
C HIS A 12 9.54 6.61 4.55
N LEU A 13 9.79 6.29 5.82
CA LEU A 13 9.80 7.27 6.92
C LEU A 13 10.94 8.29 6.80
N LEU A 14 12.03 7.95 6.11
CA LEU A 14 13.16 8.86 5.85
C LEU A 14 12.88 9.88 4.73
N LEU A 15 11.90 9.61 3.86
CA LEU A 15 11.51 10.54 2.80
C LEU A 15 10.76 11.72 3.40
N GLN A 16 11.23 12.95 3.16
CA GLN A 16 10.66 14.16 3.77
C GLN A 16 9.20 14.38 3.38
N GLU A 17 8.82 13.98 2.16
CA GLU A 17 7.49 14.12 1.58
C GLU A 17 6.47 13.14 2.22
N ILE A 18 6.96 12.02 2.78
CA ILE A 18 6.13 11.01 3.43
C ILE A 18 6.25 11.17 4.95
N GLY A 19 7.41 10.85 5.50
CA GLY A 19 7.65 10.81 6.94
C GLY A 19 6.62 9.98 7.71
N LEU A 20 6.59 10.17 9.02
CA LEU A 20 5.63 9.47 9.88
C LEU A 20 4.18 9.86 9.58
N LYS A 21 3.94 11.12 9.22
CA LYS A 21 2.59 11.63 8.91
C LYS A 21 2.02 10.98 7.65
N GLY A 22 2.80 10.92 6.58
CA GLY A 22 2.43 10.26 5.33
C GLY A 22 2.22 8.76 5.51
N GLN A 23 3.11 8.08 6.22
CA GLN A 23 2.95 6.64 6.46
C GLN A 23 1.68 6.33 7.27
N LYS A 24 1.34 7.15 8.28
CA LYS A 24 0.06 7.01 9.00
C LYS A 24 -1.15 7.25 8.11
N ARG A 25 -1.06 8.18 7.14
CA ARG A 25 -2.13 8.41 6.15
C ARG A 25 -2.30 7.21 5.22
N LEU A 26 -1.21 6.65 4.70
CA LEU A 26 -1.25 5.43 3.88
C LEU A 26 -1.90 4.28 4.66
N LYS A 27 -1.48 4.06 5.91
CA LYS A 27 -2.08 3.03 6.78
C LYS A 27 -3.58 3.25 7.04
N ALA A 28 -4.05 4.49 7.07
CA ALA A 28 -5.48 4.78 7.23
C ALA A 28 -6.27 4.72 5.90
N ALA A 29 -5.59 4.70 4.76
CA ALA A 29 -6.21 4.74 3.46
C ALA A 29 -6.85 3.40 3.07
N LYS A 30 -7.90 3.51 2.26
CA LYS A 30 -8.58 2.38 1.61
C LYS A 30 -8.58 2.62 0.10
N VAL A 31 -8.11 1.65 -0.67
CA VAL A 31 -8.04 1.73 -2.13
C VAL A 31 -8.77 0.53 -2.73
N LEU A 32 -9.58 0.77 -3.75
CA LEU A 32 -10.21 -0.28 -4.55
C LEU A 32 -9.51 -0.33 -5.92
N ILE A 33 -9.06 -1.52 -6.31
CA ILE A 33 -8.50 -1.82 -7.62
C ILE A 33 -9.54 -2.64 -8.38
N VAL A 34 -9.89 -2.20 -9.59
CA VAL A 34 -10.81 -2.90 -10.50
C VAL A 34 -9.98 -3.45 -11.65
N GLY A 35 -9.93 -4.77 -11.76
CA GLY A 35 -9.03 -5.53 -12.62
C GLY A 35 -7.72 -5.90 -11.92
N ALA A 36 -7.41 -7.18 -11.87
CA ALA A 36 -6.21 -7.84 -11.36
C ALA A 36 -5.29 -8.36 -12.47
N GLY A 37 -5.47 -7.88 -13.72
CA GLY A 37 -4.57 -8.19 -14.84
C GLY A 37 -3.24 -7.42 -14.83
N GLY A 38 -2.69 -7.14 -16.02
CA GLY A 38 -1.35 -6.58 -16.20
C GLY A 38 -1.11 -5.19 -15.59
N LEU A 39 -2.16 -4.42 -15.32
CA LEU A 39 -2.07 -3.11 -14.65
C LEU A 39 -2.35 -3.22 -13.14
N GLY A 40 -3.37 -3.99 -12.76
CA GLY A 40 -3.80 -4.14 -11.37
C GLY A 40 -2.77 -4.87 -10.51
N THR A 41 -2.12 -5.88 -11.06
CA THR A 41 -1.10 -6.68 -10.35
C THR A 41 0.07 -5.82 -9.85
N PRO A 42 0.82 -5.08 -10.69
CA PRO A 42 1.92 -4.25 -10.20
C PRO A 42 1.41 -3.13 -9.29
N LEU A 43 0.24 -2.54 -9.56
CA LEU A 43 -0.35 -1.52 -8.69
C LEU A 43 -0.61 -2.07 -7.27
N ALA A 44 -1.22 -3.24 -7.15
CA ALA A 44 -1.50 -3.89 -5.87
C ALA A 44 -0.21 -4.19 -5.10
N GLN A 45 0.82 -4.68 -5.79
CA GLN A 45 2.13 -4.96 -5.20
C GLN A 45 2.74 -3.70 -4.57
N TYR A 46 2.76 -2.58 -5.30
CA TYR A 46 3.33 -1.34 -4.79
C TYR A 46 2.48 -0.72 -3.67
N LEU A 47 1.16 -0.69 -3.80
CA LEU A 47 0.28 -0.16 -2.74
C LEU A 47 0.41 -0.96 -1.44
N ALA A 48 0.49 -2.29 -1.52
CA ALA A 48 0.71 -3.14 -0.36
C ALA A 48 2.09 -2.91 0.26
N ALA A 49 3.14 -2.82 -0.57
CA ALA A 49 4.50 -2.54 -0.11
C ALA A 49 4.65 -1.16 0.53
N SER A 50 3.95 -0.14 0.01
CA SER A 50 3.90 1.21 0.57
C SER A 50 3.11 1.29 1.88
N GLY A 51 2.31 0.26 2.22
CA GLY A 51 1.58 0.19 3.48
C GLY A 51 0.21 0.85 3.46
N VAL A 52 -0.50 0.77 2.33
CA VAL A 52 -1.94 1.08 2.31
C VAL A 52 -2.68 0.10 3.23
N GLY A 53 -3.53 0.63 4.12
CA GLY A 53 -4.16 -0.17 5.17
C GLY A 53 -5.24 -1.13 4.70
N THR A 54 -5.94 -0.81 3.62
CA THR A 54 -6.94 -1.70 3.02
C THR A 54 -6.89 -1.58 1.51
N ILE A 55 -6.69 -2.73 0.85
CA ILE A 55 -6.73 -2.84 -0.59
C ILE A 55 -7.84 -3.83 -0.94
N GLY A 56 -8.90 -3.35 -1.57
CA GLY A 56 -9.91 -4.19 -2.21
C GLY A 56 -9.49 -4.44 -3.66
N ILE A 57 -9.70 -5.66 -4.14
CA ILE A 57 -9.46 -6.03 -5.53
C ILE A 57 -10.71 -6.72 -6.04
N ILE A 58 -11.21 -6.30 -7.20
CA ILE A 58 -12.32 -6.95 -7.90
C ILE A 58 -11.80 -7.34 -9.28
N ASP A 59 -11.94 -8.60 -9.62
CA ASP A 59 -11.71 -9.18 -10.95
C ASP A 59 -12.75 -10.29 -11.14
N ASP A 60 -13.27 -10.43 -12.35
CA ASP A 60 -14.25 -11.44 -12.75
C ASP A 60 -13.65 -12.60 -13.56
N ASP A 61 -12.38 -12.49 -13.96
CA ASP A 61 -11.66 -13.52 -14.70
C ASP A 61 -10.90 -14.49 -13.77
N GLU A 62 -10.60 -15.70 -14.29
CA GLU A 62 -9.67 -16.66 -13.70
C GLU A 62 -8.27 -16.56 -14.36
N VAL A 63 -7.24 -17.10 -13.70
CA VAL A 63 -5.85 -17.12 -14.20
C VAL A 63 -5.59 -18.31 -15.12
#